data_AF-A0A3B3SV43-F1
#
_entry.id   AF-A0A3B3SV43-F1
#
_cell.length_a   1.000
_cell.length_b   1.000
_cell.length_c   1.000
_cell.angle_alpha   90.00
_cell.angle_beta   90.00
_cell.angle_gamma   90.00
#
_symmetry.space_group_name_H-M   'P 1'
#
loop_
_entity.id
_entity.type
_entity.pdbx_description
1 polymer ?
#
loop_
_entity_poly.entity_id
_entity_poly.type
_entity_poly.pdbx_seq_one_letter_code
_entity_poly.pdbx_strand_id
1 'polypeptide(L)'
;MTLLCMLLRVILNKDDIRKIQIDNLPETLEEFFSLLKCKLRVEDDLIVQYEDRDFDNELCNLTNLSDLPEGRVTLKVTVKNATESYHTDSTLDTASLPWPEVFEIPRFPYDVELQLKGGNQKDGTLLNIRKDTKSEILDKLAETIYSYTAYPSREEYDIVAQSLIKKHPCLCLKFKMGNYRNKLRMAGCSELQVNSRSSGPKQKLKKAKKAEVNFLPDFPKGRTEDVLEEERLQIIGEMKKKRSDMKEIEEMMVSTFSLRRKHIVEEEPSVAEVKIKWPALFTEQQVSVFNQGYRLVICSFNFGFGVNSNVYTKLSWINNIVSLLTLSCHLSYPSEMKRAVTLRRLPYFLSEDPSRFLGTAEVSLIL
;
A
#
# COMPACT_ATOMS: atom_id res chain seq x y z
N MET A 1 55.82 40.83 3.76
CA MET A 1 54.69 39.92 4.02
C MET A 1 53.43 40.70 3.72
N THR A 2 52.76 40.40 2.62
CA THR A 2 51.51 41.05 2.22
C THR A 2 50.45 40.68 3.27
N LEU A 3 49.96 41.67 4.02
CA LEU A 3 48.78 41.51 4.88
C LEU A 3 47.59 41.23 3.94
N LEU A 4 47.16 39.97 3.86
CA LEU A 4 45.99 39.60 3.07
C LEU A 4 44.75 40.00 3.86
N CYS A 5 44.29 41.23 3.69
CA CYS A 5 43.05 41.68 4.32
C CYS A 5 41.86 41.03 3.60
N MET A 6 41.06 40.24 4.33
CA MET A 6 39.88 39.57 3.80
C MET A 6 38.62 40.17 4.39
N LEU A 7 37.64 40.45 3.53
CA LEU A 7 36.36 41.00 3.89
C LEU A 7 35.29 39.92 3.85
N LEU A 8 34.77 39.55 5.02
CA LEU A 8 33.78 38.51 5.18
C LEU A 8 32.39 39.12 5.32
N ARG A 9 31.45 38.62 4.52
CA ARG A 9 30.00 38.79 4.76
C ARG A 9 29.50 37.53 5.46
N VAL A 10 29.32 37.58 6.77
CA VAL A 10 28.89 36.45 7.59
C VAL A 10 27.39 36.48 7.79
N ILE A 11 26.71 35.43 7.38
CA ILE A 11 25.27 35.21 7.54
C ILE A 11 25.07 34.21 8.68
N LEU A 12 24.53 34.67 9.81
CA LEU A 12 24.15 33.80 10.94
C LEU A 12 22.72 33.29 10.77
N ASN A 13 21.81 34.17 10.36
CA ASN A 13 20.44 33.85 9.98
C ASN A 13 19.95 34.90 8.95
N LYS A 14 18.68 34.81 8.50
CA LYS A 14 18.13 35.72 7.48
C LYS A 14 18.14 37.20 7.92
N ASP A 15 18.13 37.46 9.23
CA ASP A 15 18.01 38.81 9.82
C ASP A 15 19.33 39.33 10.44
N ASP A 16 20.35 38.48 10.60
CA ASP A 16 21.64 38.78 11.22
C ASP A 16 22.76 38.47 10.22
N ILE A 17 23.10 39.49 9.44
CA ILE A 17 24.17 39.47 8.44
C ILE A 17 25.19 40.53 8.83
N ARG A 18 26.42 40.09 9.12
CA ARG A 18 27.49 40.93 9.64
C ARG A 18 28.63 41.02 8.65
N LYS A 19 29.24 42.19 8.60
CA LYS A 19 30.48 42.44 7.84
C LYS A 19 31.66 42.39 8.80
N ILE A 20 32.58 41.47 8.57
CA ILE A 20 33.78 41.27 9.40
C ILE A 20 35.01 41.46 8.50
N GLN A 21 35.97 42.23 8.99
CA GLN A 21 37.28 42.36 8.34
C GLN A 21 38.30 41.56 9.14
N ILE A 22 39.09 40.77 8.43
CA ILE A 22 40.22 40.01 8.97
C ILE A 22 41.48 40.54 8.30
N ASP A 23 42.38 41.12 9.10
CA ASP A 23 43.61 41.72 8.58
C ASP A 23 44.74 40.70 8.38
N ASN A 24 44.70 39.58 9.12
CA ASN A 24 45.61 38.45 9.02
C ASN A 24 44.81 37.15 8.90
N LEU A 25 44.78 36.55 7.71
CA LEU A 25 44.17 35.24 7.51
C LEU A 25 45.03 34.18 8.23
N PRO A 26 44.47 33.38 9.15
CA PRO A 26 45.19 32.30 9.81
C PRO A 26 45.69 31.24 8.81
N GLU A 27 46.76 30.53 9.16
CA GLU A 27 47.31 29.46 8.31
C GLU A 27 46.53 28.15 8.45
N THR A 28 45.80 27.98 9.57
CA THR A 28 45.04 26.77 9.86
C THR A 28 43.54 27.04 9.99
N LEU A 29 42.73 26.04 9.64
CA LEU A 29 41.26 26.10 9.77
C LEU A 29 40.80 26.25 11.22
N GLU A 30 41.50 25.61 12.15
CA GLU A 30 41.16 25.67 13.58
C GLU A 30 41.32 27.08 14.15
N GLU A 31 42.40 27.77 13.77
CA GLU A 31 42.63 29.18 14.14
C GLU A 31 41.58 30.09 13.48
N PHE A 32 41.22 29.81 12.23
CA PHE A 32 40.17 30.55 11.52
C PHE A 32 38.80 30.40 12.19
N PHE A 33 38.41 29.18 12.58
CA PHE A 33 37.17 28.95 13.32
C PHE A 33 37.21 29.59 14.71
N SER A 34 38.34 29.55 15.40
CA SER A 34 38.52 30.20 16.70
C SER A 34 38.39 31.72 16.59
N LEU A 35 38.95 32.32 15.53
CA LEU A 35 38.82 33.74 15.24
C LEU A 35 37.36 34.13 14.95
N LEU A 36 36.66 33.31 14.15
CA LEU A 36 35.23 33.51 13.88
C LEU A 36 34.39 33.41 15.16
N LYS A 37 34.61 32.40 16.01
CA LYS A 37 33.96 32.27 17.32
C LYS A 37 34.15 33.52 18.18
N CYS A 38 35.38 34.03 18.27
CA CYS A 38 35.71 35.25 19.01
C CYS A 38 35.01 36.51 18.45
N LYS A 39 35.02 36.70 17.12
CA LYS A 39 34.39 37.85 16.47
C LYS A 39 32.86 37.80 16.50
N LEU A 40 32.28 36.60 16.45
CA LEU A 40 30.83 36.38 16.48
C LEU A 40 30.29 36.28 17.91
N ARG A 41 31.17 36.10 18.92
CA ARG A 41 30.86 35.86 20.33
C ARG A 41 30.01 34.59 20.53
N VAL A 42 30.41 33.51 19.86
CA VAL A 42 29.79 32.18 19.95
C VAL A 42 30.80 31.20 20.55
N GLU A 43 30.39 30.44 21.57
CA GLU A 43 31.25 29.45 22.24
C GLU A 43 31.14 28.05 21.59
N ASP A 44 29.96 27.75 21.05
CA ASP A 44 29.62 26.47 20.42
C ASP A 44 30.38 26.19 19.10
N ASP A 45 30.34 24.93 18.66
CA ASP A 45 30.95 24.52 17.40
C ASP A 45 30.22 25.08 16.19
N LEU A 46 30.99 25.52 15.19
CA LEU A 46 30.46 26.18 14.00
C LEU A 46 30.50 25.23 12.80
N ILE A 47 29.46 25.27 11.97
CA ILE A 47 29.50 24.81 10.59
C ILE A 47 29.65 26.06 9.73
N VAL A 48 30.73 26.14 8.97
CA VAL A 48 31.03 27.28 8.09
C VAL A 48 30.93 26.82 6.64
N GLN A 49 30.11 27.52 5.87
CA GLN A 49 29.95 27.32 4.44
C GLN A 49 30.32 28.61 3.70
N TYR A 50 30.85 28.51 2.48
CA TYR A 50 31.19 29.65 1.63
C TYR A 50 30.44 29.56 0.29
N GLU A 51 30.20 30.70 -0.34
CA GLU A 51 29.67 30.74 -1.71
C GLU A 51 30.77 30.35 -2.70
N ASP A 52 30.60 29.23 -3.41
CA ASP A 52 31.56 28.73 -4.39
C ASP A 52 31.17 29.20 -5.81
N ARG A 53 32.09 29.90 -6.48
CA ARG A 53 31.86 30.45 -7.83
C ARG A 53 31.77 29.37 -8.90
N ASP A 54 32.39 28.21 -8.69
CA ASP A 54 32.36 27.10 -9.65
C ASP A 54 31.00 26.37 -9.63
N PHE A 55 30.19 26.59 -8.58
CA PHE A 55 28.84 26.04 -8.40
C PHE A 55 27.76 27.12 -8.38
N ASP A 56 27.86 28.13 -9.25
CA ASP A 56 26.85 29.20 -9.38
C ASP A 56 26.59 30.01 -8.08
N ASN A 57 27.60 30.09 -7.19
CA ASN A 57 27.53 30.69 -5.85
C ASN A 57 26.68 29.91 -4.84
N GLU A 58 26.47 28.61 -5.06
CA GLU A 58 25.89 27.72 -4.05
C GLU A 58 26.83 27.56 -2.84
N LEU A 59 26.24 27.16 -1.71
CA LEU A 59 26.96 27.06 -0.43
C LEU A 59 27.69 25.73 -0.29
N CYS A 60 29.02 25.78 -0.20
CA CYS A 60 29.88 24.62 0.01
C CYS A 60 30.49 24.63 1.41
N ASN A 61 30.65 23.46 2.03
CA ASN A 61 31.30 23.34 3.34
C ASN A 61 32.77 23.74 3.23
N LEU A 62 33.25 24.59 4.14
CA LEU A 62 34.64 25.00 4.18
C LEU A 62 35.50 23.88 4.79
N THR A 63 36.24 23.17 3.94
CA THR A 63 37.15 22.08 4.35
C THR A 63 38.62 22.43 4.18
N ASN A 64 38.96 23.46 3.38
CA ASN A 64 40.30 24.04 3.26
C ASN A 64 40.23 25.56 3.09
N LEU A 65 41.17 26.31 3.68
CA LEU A 65 41.22 27.78 3.52
C LEU A 65 41.59 28.22 2.10
N SER A 66 42.30 27.37 1.35
CA SER A 66 42.67 27.61 -0.05
C SER A 66 41.46 27.70 -0.98
N ASP A 67 40.30 27.20 -0.56
CA ASP A 67 39.08 27.20 -1.36
C ASP A 67 38.37 28.57 -1.30
N LEU A 68 38.79 29.46 -0.39
CA LEU A 68 38.19 30.79 -0.25
C LEU A 68 38.71 31.75 -1.32
N PRO A 69 37.81 32.51 -1.99
CA PRO A 69 38.24 33.48 -2.98
C PRO A 69 39.02 34.64 -2.34
N GLU A 70 39.99 35.18 -3.07
CA GLU A 70 40.80 36.29 -2.59
C GLU A 70 39.98 37.57 -2.36
N GLY A 71 40.18 38.19 -1.20
CA GLY A 71 39.67 39.52 -0.86
C GLY A 71 38.23 39.57 -0.31
N ARG A 72 37.23 38.98 -0.98
CA ARG A 72 35.82 39.05 -0.53
C ARG A 72 35.16 37.68 -0.53
N VAL A 73 34.60 37.30 0.61
CA VAL A 73 33.97 35.99 0.82
C VAL A 73 32.62 36.18 1.52
N THR A 74 31.60 35.48 1.05
CA THR A 74 30.35 35.31 1.81
C THR A 74 30.42 33.99 2.56
N LEU A 75 30.18 34.03 3.87
CA LEU A 75 30.13 32.85 4.73
C LEU A 75 28.75 32.69 5.33
N LYS A 76 28.21 31.48 5.32
CA LYS A 76 27.06 31.10 6.15
C LYS A 76 27.58 30.32 7.35
N VAL A 77 27.30 30.82 8.55
CA VAL A 77 27.78 30.24 9.81
C VAL A 77 26.58 29.73 10.60
N THR A 78 26.54 28.42 10.83
CA THR A 78 25.50 27.77 11.62
C THR A 78 26.12 27.25 12.91
N VAL A 79 25.49 27.53 14.04
CA VAL A 79 25.91 27.02 15.35
C VAL A 79 25.40 25.58 15.50
N LYS A 80 26.30 24.64 15.81
CA LYS A 80 25.95 23.26 16.18
C LYS A 80 25.39 23.27 17.61
N ASN A 81 24.12 23.60 17.77
CA ASN A 81 23.47 23.38 19.05
C ASN A 81 23.30 21.88 19.26
N ALA A 82 23.77 21.35 20.40
CA ALA A 82 23.48 19.98 20.85
C ALA A 82 22.01 19.77 21.25
N THR A 83 21.14 20.76 21.02
CA THR A 83 19.70 20.72 21.28
C THR A 83 18.99 21.55 20.22
N GLU A 84 18.00 20.91 19.60
CA GLU A 84 17.27 21.27 18.38
C GLU A 84 16.73 22.71 18.31
N SER A 85 16.73 23.32 17.11
CA SER A 85 15.58 24.03 16.53
C SER A 85 15.87 24.52 15.12
N TYR A 86 14.98 24.15 14.20
CA TYR A 86 15.01 24.33 12.76
C TYR A 86 14.64 25.77 12.37
N HIS A 87 15.46 26.42 11.54
CA HIS A 87 14.98 27.37 10.53
C HIS A 87 16.00 27.50 9.41
N THR A 88 15.78 26.83 8.28
CA THR A 88 15.83 27.47 6.96
C THR A 88 15.20 26.56 5.91
N ASP A 89 14.32 27.16 5.09
CA ASP A 89 13.90 26.69 3.77
C ASP A 89 15.08 26.12 2.98
N SER A 90 14.99 24.86 2.56
CA SER A 90 15.20 24.47 1.17
C SER A 90 14.84 22.99 0.98
N THR A 91 13.98 22.77 -0.01
CA THR A 91 13.74 21.56 -0.81
C THR A 91 14.12 20.17 -0.27
N LEU A 92 13.07 19.38 -0.09
CA LEU A 92 12.96 18.02 -0.63
C LEU A 92 14.02 17.02 -0.15
N ASP A 93 13.96 16.62 1.12
CA ASP A 93 14.38 15.28 1.48
C ASP A 93 13.59 14.67 2.64
N THR A 94 13.39 13.37 2.49
CA THR A 94 12.53 12.44 3.20
C THR A 94 13.02 12.24 4.65
N ALA A 95 12.09 12.17 5.60
CA ALA A 95 12.25 11.80 7.02
C ALA A 95 13.66 11.89 7.67
N SER A 96 13.80 12.83 8.61
CA SER A 96 15.06 13.45 9.01
C SER A 96 15.71 12.92 10.30
N LEU A 97 15.50 11.65 10.68
CA LEU A 97 16.18 11.04 11.83
C LEU A 97 16.85 9.71 11.46
N PRO A 98 18.11 9.47 11.87
CA PRO A 98 18.72 8.15 11.71
C PRO A 98 17.90 7.12 12.47
N TRP A 99 17.76 5.93 11.87
CA TRP A 99 16.98 4.85 12.50
C TRP A 99 17.62 4.44 13.84
N PRO A 100 16.85 4.37 14.94
CA PRO A 100 17.41 4.09 16.25
C PRO A 100 17.78 2.62 16.37
N GLU A 101 18.89 2.32 17.04
CA GLU A 101 19.32 0.95 17.35
C GLU A 101 18.31 0.26 18.29
N VAL A 102 17.68 1.04 19.18
CA VAL A 102 16.56 0.60 20.02
C VAL A 102 15.37 1.53 19.80
N PHE A 103 14.30 1.02 19.19
CA PHE A 103 13.09 1.80 18.98
C PHE A 103 12.35 2.01 20.32
N GLU A 104 12.19 3.27 20.73
CA GLU A 104 11.44 3.62 21.93
C GLU A 104 9.94 3.60 21.66
N ILE A 105 9.20 2.79 22.43
CA ILE A 105 7.75 2.72 22.28
C ILE A 105 7.11 3.98 22.88
N PRO A 106 6.30 4.71 22.11
CA PRO A 106 5.64 5.93 22.59
C PRO A 106 4.72 5.63 23.76
N ARG A 107 4.36 6.68 24.50
CA ARG A 107 3.34 6.60 25.54
C ARG A 107 1.96 6.61 24.89
N PHE A 108 1.12 5.65 25.26
CA PHE A 108 -0.25 5.58 24.78
C PHE A 108 -1.19 6.45 25.66
N PRO A 109 -2.42 6.74 25.20
CA PRO A 109 -3.43 7.36 26.05
C PRO A 109 -3.63 6.63 27.38
N TYR A 110 -4.02 7.37 28.42
CA TYR A 110 -3.99 6.88 29.80
C TYR A 110 -4.85 5.62 30.02
N ASP A 111 -6.03 5.58 29.41
CA ASP A 111 -6.96 4.45 29.45
C ASP A 111 -6.39 3.21 28.74
N VAL A 112 -5.71 3.39 27.60
CA VAL A 112 -4.98 2.33 26.90
C VAL A 112 -3.85 1.79 27.79
N GLU A 113 -3.03 2.66 28.37
CA GLU A 113 -1.94 2.27 29.28
C GLU A 113 -2.46 1.50 30.50
N LEU A 114 -3.62 1.88 31.04
CA LEU A 114 -4.25 1.19 32.16
C LEU A 114 -4.66 -0.25 31.78
N GLN A 115 -5.23 -0.43 30.59
CA GLN A 115 -5.56 -1.77 30.06
C GLN A 115 -4.31 -2.62 29.82
N LEU A 116 -3.27 -2.02 29.24
CA LEU A 116 -1.99 -2.70 28.98
C LEU A 116 -1.29 -3.11 30.27
N LYS A 117 -1.31 -2.27 31.31
CA LYS A 117 -0.80 -2.62 32.64
C LYS A 117 -1.54 -3.81 33.24
N GLY A 118 -2.87 -3.81 33.20
CA GLY A 118 -3.68 -4.91 33.71
C GLY A 118 -3.50 -6.22 32.93
N GLY A 119 -3.18 -6.15 31.64
CA GLY A 119 -2.87 -7.34 30.84
C GLY A 119 -1.46 -7.86 31.02
N ASN A 120 -0.46 -6.99 31.14
CA ASN A 120 0.93 -7.36 31.38
C ASN A 120 1.10 -8.10 32.72
N GLN A 121 0.22 -7.87 33.70
CA GLN A 121 0.18 -8.59 34.98
C GLN A 121 -0.40 -10.01 34.88
N LYS A 122 -1.07 -10.35 33.78
CA LYS A 122 -1.62 -11.69 33.57
C LYS A 122 -0.59 -12.52 32.82
N ASP A 123 0.24 -13.24 33.56
CA ASP A 123 1.35 -14.03 33.02
C ASP A 123 0.93 -14.88 31.80
N GLY A 124 1.46 -14.52 30.64
CA GLY A 124 1.38 -15.31 29.40
C GLY A 124 0.06 -15.26 28.61
N THR A 125 -0.98 -14.56 29.08
CA THR A 125 -2.25 -14.47 28.32
C THR A 125 -2.27 -13.22 27.43
N LEU A 126 -2.44 -13.42 26.12
CA LEU A 126 -2.61 -12.30 25.18
C LEU A 126 -3.88 -11.50 25.51
N LEU A 127 -3.75 -10.18 25.59
CA LEU A 127 -4.89 -9.29 25.76
C LEU A 127 -5.77 -9.31 24.51
N ASN A 128 -7.07 -9.56 24.69
CA ASN A 128 -8.06 -9.31 23.65
C ASN A 128 -8.40 -7.82 23.60
N ILE A 129 -7.82 -7.10 22.65
CA ILE A 129 -7.92 -5.63 22.55
C ILE A 129 -9.10 -5.25 21.65
N ARG A 130 -9.92 -4.31 22.13
CA ARG A 130 -11.01 -3.72 21.34
C ARG A 130 -10.47 -3.03 20.10
N LYS A 131 -11.27 -3.01 19.03
CA LYS A 131 -10.86 -2.44 17.72
C LYS A 131 -10.40 -0.99 17.82
N ASP A 132 -11.04 -0.18 18.67
CA ASP A 132 -10.76 1.25 18.82
C ASP A 132 -9.41 1.47 19.54
N THR A 133 -9.23 0.83 20.70
CA THR A 133 -7.95 0.78 21.44
C THR A 133 -6.79 0.31 20.57
N LYS A 134 -7.02 -0.72 19.75
CA LYS A 134 -6.02 -1.20 18.78
C LYS A 134 -5.67 -0.12 17.76
N SER A 135 -6.65 0.63 17.27
CA SER A 135 -6.42 1.68 16.27
C SER A 135 -5.60 2.82 16.86
N GLU A 136 -5.84 3.20 18.12
CA GLU A 136 -5.08 4.23 18.83
C GLU A 136 -3.62 3.84 19.06
N ILE A 137 -3.36 2.60 19.49
CA ILE A 137 -2.00 2.08 19.64
C ILE A 137 -1.26 2.12 18.30
N LEU A 138 -1.90 1.65 17.22
CA LEU A 138 -1.30 1.62 15.89
C LEU A 138 -1.09 3.03 15.33
N ASP A 139 -2.03 3.97 15.54
CA ASP A 139 -1.88 5.36 15.09
C ASP A 139 -0.70 6.04 15.80
N LYS A 140 -0.54 5.85 17.13
CA LYS A 140 0.60 6.40 17.86
C LYS A 140 1.94 5.78 17.47
N LEU A 141 1.98 4.47 17.26
CA LEU A 141 3.18 3.82 16.72
C LEU A 141 3.51 4.34 15.32
N ALA A 142 2.51 4.52 14.45
CA ALA A 142 2.72 5.03 13.11
C ALA A 142 3.27 6.45 13.10
N GLU A 143 2.78 7.30 13.99
CA GLU A 143 3.28 8.66 14.19
C GLU A 143 4.77 8.66 14.55
N THR A 144 5.18 7.85 15.53
CA THR A 144 6.58 7.73 15.95
C THR A 144 7.46 7.07 14.88
N ILE A 145 6.97 6.10 14.12
CA ILE A 145 7.74 5.51 13.02
C ILE A 145 7.95 6.53 11.89
N TYR A 146 6.91 7.32 11.60
CA TYR A 146 6.95 8.32 10.54
C TYR A 146 7.99 9.41 10.78
N SER A 147 8.32 9.75 12.04
CA SER A 147 9.39 10.71 12.34
C SER A 147 10.78 10.22 11.91
N TYR A 148 10.96 8.91 11.73
CA TYR A 148 12.21 8.32 11.21
C TYR A 148 12.13 8.04 9.71
N THR A 149 11.05 7.40 9.25
CA THR A 149 10.85 7.12 7.81
C THR A 149 9.39 6.96 7.44
N ALA A 150 9.01 7.60 6.34
CA ALA A 150 7.71 7.43 5.73
C ALA A 150 7.51 6.01 5.14
N TYR A 151 8.59 5.30 4.78
CA TYR A 151 8.56 4.00 4.12
C TYR A 151 9.45 2.97 4.82
N PRO A 152 9.04 2.46 6.00
CA PRO A 152 9.89 1.53 6.74
C PRO A 152 10.11 0.21 5.99
N SER A 153 11.34 -0.30 6.07
CA SER A 153 11.75 -1.62 5.61
C SER A 153 11.20 -2.73 6.51
N ARG A 154 11.40 -3.98 6.11
CA ARG A 154 10.93 -5.13 6.90
C ARG A 154 11.69 -5.25 8.22
N GLU A 155 13.00 -5.02 8.16
CA GLU A 155 13.93 -5.09 9.28
C GLU A 155 13.59 -4.03 10.33
N GLU A 156 13.24 -2.83 9.87
CA GLU A 156 12.77 -1.72 10.73
C GLU A 156 11.45 -2.08 11.43
N TYR A 157 10.50 -2.72 10.74
CA TYR A 157 9.28 -3.24 11.39
C TYR A 157 9.60 -4.30 12.44
N ASP A 158 10.59 -5.16 12.20
CA ASP A 158 10.96 -6.21 13.13
C ASP A 158 11.56 -5.61 14.41
N ILE A 159 12.37 -4.54 14.32
CA ILE A 159 12.88 -3.79 15.48
C ILE A 159 11.73 -3.19 16.30
N VAL A 160 10.77 -2.52 15.66
CA VAL A 160 9.59 -1.95 16.34
C VAL A 160 8.78 -3.04 17.04
N ALA A 161 8.56 -4.18 16.36
CA ALA A 161 7.80 -5.29 16.91
C ALA A 161 8.50 -5.89 18.14
N GLN A 162 9.82 -6.05 18.10
CA GLN A 162 10.61 -6.54 19.24
C GLN A 162 10.52 -5.58 20.43
N SER A 163 10.69 -4.28 20.21
CA SER A 163 10.53 -3.27 21.27
C SER A 163 9.12 -3.27 21.87
N LEU A 164 8.09 -3.45 21.04
CA LEU A 164 6.70 -3.47 21.49
C LEU A 164 6.40 -4.68 22.37
N ILE A 165 6.84 -5.87 21.95
CA ILE A 165 6.67 -7.11 22.72
C ILE A 165 7.47 -7.03 24.02
N LYS A 166 8.69 -6.48 23.99
CA LYS A 166 9.53 -6.31 25.18
C LYS A 166 8.87 -5.40 26.23
N LYS A 167 8.24 -4.30 25.80
CA LYS A 167 7.55 -3.37 26.72
C LYS A 167 6.16 -3.87 27.13
N HIS A 168 5.46 -4.55 26.24
CA HIS A 168 4.12 -5.07 26.48
C HIS A 168 3.97 -6.52 25.98
N PRO A 169 4.38 -7.52 26.77
CA PRO A 169 4.30 -8.93 26.38
C PRO A 169 2.87 -9.42 26.09
N CYS A 170 1.86 -8.77 26.66
CA CYS A 170 0.46 -9.10 26.43
C CYS A 170 -0.09 -8.65 25.07
N LEU A 171 0.69 -7.89 24.27
CA LEU A 171 0.31 -7.32 22.99
C LEU A 171 0.85 -8.15 21.81
N CYS A 172 -0.01 -8.49 20.86
CA CYS A 172 0.39 -9.03 19.55
C CYS A 172 -0.38 -8.31 18.43
N LEU A 173 0.29 -7.35 17.78
CA LEU A 173 -0.33 -6.50 16.76
C LEU A 173 0.35 -6.66 15.41
N LYS A 174 -0.46 -6.73 14.34
CA LYS A 174 0.02 -6.65 12.97
C LYS A 174 -0.05 -5.20 12.49
N PHE A 175 1.10 -4.56 12.41
CA PHE A 175 1.21 -3.16 11.98
C PHE A 175 1.26 -3.00 10.45
N LYS A 176 0.68 -1.92 9.93
CA LYS A 176 0.72 -1.54 8.51
C LYS A 176 0.70 -0.01 8.34
N MET A 177 1.78 0.58 7.83
CA MET A 177 1.88 2.03 7.54
C MET A 177 0.95 2.55 6.45
N GLY A 178 0.31 1.68 5.67
CA GLY A 178 -0.52 2.09 4.53
C GLY A 178 -1.69 3.03 4.91
N ASN A 179 -2.34 2.77 6.04
CA ASN A 179 -3.47 3.59 6.49
C ASN A 179 -3.00 4.96 6.97
N TYR A 180 -1.90 5.01 7.74
CA TYR A 180 -1.34 6.24 8.28
C TYR A 180 -0.81 7.16 7.17
N ARG A 181 -0.06 6.60 6.20
CA ARG A 181 0.36 7.36 5.00
C ARG A 181 -0.83 7.92 4.22
N ASN A 182 -1.92 7.16 4.10
CA ASN A 182 -3.12 7.68 3.45
C ASN A 182 -3.75 8.83 4.25
N LYS A 183 -3.78 8.75 5.59
CA LYS A 183 -4.26 9.81 6.48
C LYS A 183 -3.44 11.10 6.29
N LEU A 184 -2.11 11.00 6.33
CA LEU A 184 -1.20 12.13 6.11
C LEU A 184 -1.30 12.71 4.69
N ARG A 185 -1.43 11.87 3.67
CA ARG A 185 -1.67 12.32 2.28
C ARG A 185 -2.97 13.11 2.15
N MET A 186 -4.06 12.65 2.77
CA MET A 186 -5.34 13.37 2.76
C MET A 186 -5.28 14.70 3.52
N ALA A 187 -4.39 14.81 4.51
CA ALA A 187 -4.10 16.06 5.22
C ALA A 187 -3.19 17.02 4.44
N GLY A 188 -2.71 16.64 3.25
CA GLY A 188 -1.90 17.51 2.39
C GLY A 188 -0.38 17.34 2.55
N CYS A 189 0.11 16.27 3.18
CA CYS A 189 1.54 16.02 3.31
C CYS A 189 2.21 15.79 1.95
N SER A 190 3.06 16.73 1.52
CA SER A 190 3.73 16.77 0.20
C SER A 190 4.69 15.61 -0.03
N GLU A 191 5.42 15.17 1.00
CA GLU A 191 6.33 14.01 0.98
C GLU A 191 5.63 12.73 0.46
N LEU A 192 4.36 12.56 0.77
CA LEU A 192 3.55 11.40 0.36
C LEU A 192 2.77 11.62 -0.95
N GLN A 193 2.83 12.82 -1.53
CA GLN A 193 2.21 13.16 -2.81
C GLN A 193 3.09 12.79 -4.01
N VAL A 194 4.42 12.78 -3.85
CA VAL A 194 5.38 12.46 -4.93
C VAL A 194 5.17 11.04 -5.48
N ASN A 195 4.86 10.09 -4.59
CA ASN A 195 4.53 8.70 -4.94
C ASN A 195 3.04 8.46 -5.25
N SER A 196 2.24 9.53 -5.37
CA SER A 196 0.87 9.39 -5.84
C SER A 196 0.93 9.05 -7.33
N ARG A 197 0.52 7.83 -7.68
CA ARG A 197 0.21 7.56 -9.10
C ARG A 197 -0.84 8.60 -9.47
N SER A 198 -0.51 9.47 -10.43
CA SER A 198 -1.46 10.30 -11.17
C SER A 198 -2.37 9.37 -11.99
N SER A 199 -3.14 8.54 -11.30
CA SER A 199 -4.34 8.00 -11.92
C SER A 199 -5.23 9.21 -12.11
N GLY A 200 -5.21 9.75 -13.33
CA GLY A 200 -6.19 10.72 -13.83
C GLY A 200 -7.61 10.27 -13.49
N PRO A 201 -8.60 11.14 -13.70
CA PRO A 201 -9.91 11.05 -13.06
C PRO A 201 -10.45 9.64 -13.13
N LYS A 202 -10.31 8.89 -12.02
CA LYS A 202 -10.95 7.60 -11.89
C LYS A 202 -12.43 7.94 -11.85
N GLN A 203 -13.14 7.63 -12.94
CA GLN A 203 -14.59 7.46 -12.86
C GLN A 203 -14.84 6.70 -11.56
N LYS A 204 -15.67 7.26 -10.68
CA LYS A 204 -16.06 6.63 -9.41
C LYS A 204 -16.88 5.38 -9.75
N LEU A 205 -16.21 4.34 -10.25
CA LEU A 205 -16.74 2.99 -10.31
C LEU A 205 -16.92 2.61 -8.85
N LYS A 206 -18.16 2.73 -8.37
CA LYS A 206 -18.55 2.26 -7.04
C LYS A 206 -17.99 0.84 -6.92
N LYS A 207 -17.09 0.61 -5.96
CA LYS A 207 -16.69 -0.75 -5.63
C LYS A 207 -17.97 -1.48 -5.22
N ALA A 208 -18.23 -2.62 -5.85
CA ALA A 208 -19.37 -3.47 -5.53
C ALA A 208 -19.40 -3.68 -4.01
N LYS A 209 -20.47 -3.23 -3.34
CA LYS A 209 -20.63 -3.53 -1.92
C LYS A 209 -20.88 -5.04 -1.80
N LYS A 210 -20.39 -5.66 -0.73
CA LYS A 210 -20.46 -7.11 -0.46
C LYS A 210 -21.88 -7.72 -0.54
N ALA A 211 -22.93 -6.89 -0.58
CA ALA A 211 -24.34 -7.25 -0.75
C ALA A 211 -24.81 -7.37 -2.22
N GLU A 212 -23.99 -7.01 -3.22
CA GLU A 212 -24.34 -7.11 -4.65
C GLU A 212 -24.30 -8.54 -5.21
N VAL A 213 -23.85 -9.53 -4.41
CA VAL A 213 -23.82 -10.93 -4.85
C VAL A 213 -25.23 -11.44 -5.19
N ASN A 214 -26.24 -10.97 -4.44
CA ASN A 214 -27.65 -11.35 -4.61
C ASN A 214 -28.49 -10.19 -5.19
N PHE A 215 -27.86 -9.22 -5.86
CA PHE A 215 -28.61 -8.15 -6.49
C PHE A 215 -29.43 -8.69 -7.66
N LEU A 216 -30.75 -8.47 -7.58
CA LEU A 216 -31.74 -8.76 -8.62
C LEU A 216 -32.14 -7.43 -9.27
N PRO A 217 -31.71 -7.15 -10.52
CA PRO A 217 -32.13 -5.97 -11.25
C PRO A 217 -33.60 -6.06 -11.67
N ASP A 218 -34.31 -4.93 -11.63
CA ASP A 218 -35.65 -4.82 -12.18
C ASP A 218 -35.66 -5.08 -13.70
N PHE A 219 -36.79 -5.55 -14.22
CA PHE A 219 -36.98 -5.70 -15.66
C PHE A 219 -36.94 -4.34 -16.38
N PRO A 220 -36.43 -4.28 -17.64
CA PRO A 220 -36.46 -3.06 -18.43
C PRO A 220 -37.87 -2.47 -18.52
N LYS A 221 -37.99 -1.14 -18.48
CA LYS A 221 -39.28 -0.44 -18.47
C LYS A 221 -40.16 -0.89 -19.65
N GLY A 222 -41.35 -1.39 -19.35
CA GLY A 222 -42.33 -1.84 -20.35
C GLY A 222 -42.11 -3.26 -20.90
N ARG A 223 -41.14 -4.01 -20.38
CA ARG A 223 -40.93 -5.43 -20.71
C ARG A 223 -41.49 -6.31 -19.59
N THR A 224 -42.25 -7.34 -19.96
CA THR A 224 -42.71 -8.39 -19.02
C THR A 224 -41.76 -9.58 -19.03
N GLU A 225 -41.90 -10.46 -18.04
CA GLU A 225 -41.13 -11.70 -17.96
C GLU A 225 -41.28 -12.57 -19.21
N ASP A 226 -42.52 -12.70 -19.72
CA ASP A 226 -42.83 -13.48 -20.92
C ASP A 226 -42.08 -12.97 -22.16
N VAL A 227 -41.96 -11.66 -22.30
CA VAL A 227 -41.24 -11.04 -23.43
C VAL A 227 -39.73 -11.31 -23.35
N LEU A 228 -39.16 -11.27 -22.14
CA LEU A 228 -37.74 -11.60 -21.94
C LEU A 228 -37.48 -13.11 -22.14
N GLU A 229 -38.45 -13.95 -21.82
CA GLU A 229 -38.38 -15.40 -22.05
C GLU A 229 -38.46 -15.72 -23.55
N GLU A 230 -39.26 -14.98 -24.33
CA GLU A 230 -39.27 -15.06 -25.78
C GLU A 230 -37.91 -14.64 -26.39
N GLU A 231 -37.32 -13.54 -25.92
CA GLU A 231 -35.97 -13.12 -26.33
C GLU A 231 -34.91 -14.17 -25.95
N ARG A 232 -35.05 -14.85 -24.80
CA ARG A 232 -34.17 -15.97 -24.42
C ARG A 232 -34.26 -17.12 -25.42
N LEU A 233 -35.46 -17.47 -25.88
CA LEU A 233 -35.66 -18.51 -26.89
C LEU A 233 -35.05 -18.10 -28.24
N GLN A 234 -35.14 -16.82 -28.60
CA GLN A 234 -34.48 -16.28 -29.79
C GLN A 234 -32.95 -16.42 -29.71
N ILE A 235 -32.33 -16.10 -28.57
CA ILE A 235 -30.89 -16.33 -28.34
C ILE A 235 -30.51 -17.79 -28.60
N ILE A 236 -31.30 -18.75 -28.10
CA ILE A 236 -31.04 -20.18 -28.34
C ILE A 236 -31.18 -20.54 -29.82
N GLY A 237 -32.18 -19.97 -30.50
CA GLY A 237 -32.38 -20.13 -31.95
C GLY A 237 -31.19 -19.61 -32.76
N GLU A 238 -30.74 -18.40 -32.47
CA GLU A 238 -29.58 -17.76 -33.13
C GLU A 238 -28.29 -18.55 -32.91
N MET A 239 -28.07 -19.05 -31.70
CA MET A 239 -26.91 -19.87 -31.36
C MET A 239 -26.86 -21.22 -32.11
N LYS A 240 -27.99 -21.68 -32.65
CA LYS A 240 -28.06 -22.92 -33.47
C LYS A 240 -27.83 -22.68 -34.95
N LYS A 241 -27.82 -21.43 -35.42
CA LYS A 241 -27.61 -21.12 -36.84
C LYS A 241 -26.16 -21.38 -37.25
N LYS A 242 -25.97 -21.84 -38.49
CA LYS A 242 -24.63 -22.05 -39.08
C LYS A 242 -23.84 -20.73 -39.24
N ARG A 243 -24.55 -19.61 -39.38
CA ARG A 243 -24.03 -18.25 -39.32
C ARG A 243 -24.85 -17.51 -38.26
N SER A 244 -24.32 -17.41 -37.05
CA SER A 244 -24.95 -16.69 -35.94
C SER A 244 -24.59 -15.21 -36.01
N ASP A 245 -25.58 -14.33 -35.85
CA ASP A 245 -25.32 -12.90 -35.68
C ASP A 245 -24.94 -12.63 -34.21
N MET A 246 -23.63 -12.49 -33.98
CA MET A 246 -23.12 -12.25 -32.62
C MET A 246 -23.55 -10.89 -32.05
N LYS A 247 -23.80 -9.90 -32.91
CA LYS A 247 -24.24 -8.57 -32.47
C LYS A 247 -25.68 -8.63 -31.97
N GLU A 248 -26.55 -9.35 -32.69
CA GLU A 248 -27.93 -9.58 -32.27
C GLU A 248 -27.99 -10.37 -30.96
N ILE A 249 -27.16 -11.41 -30.82
CA ILE A 249 -27.02 -12.17 -29.57
C ILE A 249 -26.56 -11.26 -28.41
N GLU A 250 -25.60 -10.36 -28.65
CA GLU A 250 -25.12 -9.41 -27.64
C GLU A 250 -26.24 -8.48 -27.16
N GLU A 251 -27.01 -7.89 -28.08
CA GLU A 251 -28.13 -7.00 -27.75
C GLU A 251 -29.21 -7.72 -26.94
N MET A 252 -29.59 -8.93 -27.36
CA MET A 252 -30.54 -9.76 -26.61
C MET A 252 -29.99 -10.19 -25.24
N MET A 253 -28.68 -10.51 -25.14
CA MET A 253 -28.02 -10.90 -23.88
C MET A 253 -27.97 -9.77 -22.85
N VAL A 254 -27.96 -8.51 -23.31
CA VAL A 254 -28.09 -7.31 -22.46
C VAL A 254 -29.53 -7.13 -22.01
N SER A 255 -30.51 -7.24 -22.92
CA SER A 255 -31.95 -7.09 -22.61
C SER A 255 -32.41 -8.12 -21.57
N THR A 256 -31.98 -9.38 -21.73
CA THR A 256 -32.36 -10.52 -20.88
C THR A 256 -31.57 -10.65 -19.57
N PHE A 257 -30.75 -9.66 -19.22
CA PHE A 257 -29.86 -9.74 -18.05
C PHE A 257 -30.62 -9.95 -16.73
N SER A 258 -31.71 -9.21 -16.52
CA SER A 258 -32.52 -9.28 -15.31
C SER A 258 -33.17 -10.67 -15.14
N LEU A 259 -33.75 -11.22 -16.22
CA LEU A 259 -34.32 -12.56 -16.24
C LEU A 259 -33.26 -13.64 -15.96
N ARG A 260 -32.11 -13.54 -16.61
CA ARG A 260 -30.96 -14.43 -16.37
C ARG A 260 -30.49 -14.36 -14.91
N ARG A 261 -30.44 -13.17 -14.32
CA ARG A 261 -29.98 -12.99 -12.94
C ARG A 261 -30.97 -13.57 -11.94
N LYS A 262 -32.26 -13.36 -12.16
CA LYS A 262 -33.35 -13.97 -11.39
C LYS A 262 -33.24 -15.49 -11.38
N HIS A 263 -33.11 -16.11 -12.55
CA HIS A 263 -32.90 -17.55 -12.69
C HIS A 263 -31.67 -18.07 -11.93
N ILE A 264 -30.50 -17.41 -12.06
CA ILE A 264 -29.27 -17.89 -11.42
C ILE A 264 -29.29 -17.72 -9.88
N VAL A 265 -29.91 -16.64 -9.39
CA VAL A 265 -29.88 -16.30 -7.95
C VAL A 265 -31.05 -16.94 -7.19
N GLU A 266 -32.23 -17.06 -7.79
CA GLU A 266 -33.41 -17.63 -7.11
C GLU A 266 -33.52 -19.14 -7.27
N GLU A 267 -33.22 -19.69 -8.46
CA GLU A 267 -33.38 -21.14 -8.72
C GLU A 267 -32.12 -21.95 -8.38
N GLU A 268 -30.97 -21.29 -8.16
CA GLU A 268 -29.65 -21.92 -7.93
C GLU A 268 -29.37 -23.18 -8.80
N PRO A 269 -29.56 -23.08 -10.13
CA PRO A 269 -29.50 -24.23 -11.03
C PRO A 269 -28.08 -24.77 -11.21
N SER A 270 -27.98 -26.04 -11.62
CA SER A 270 -26.70 -26.66 -11.98
C SER A 270 -26.06 -25.97 -13.19
N VAL A 271 -24.74 -26.07 -13.33
CA VAL A 271 -24.03 -25.50 -14.49
C VAL A 271 -24.51 -26.11 -15.81
N ALA A 272 -24.89 -27.39 -15.79
CA ALA A 272 -25.46 -28.06 -16.95
C ALA A 272 -26.78 -27.41 -17.39
N GLU A 273 -27.67 -27.10 -16.44
CA GLU A 273 -28.95 -26.42 -16.73
C GLU A 273 -28.73 -24.97 -17.18
N VAL A 274 -27.79 -24.24 -16.57
CA VAL A 274 -27.43 -22.89 -17.02
C VAL A 274 -26.90 -22.92 -18.44
N LYS A 275 -26.07 -23.90 -18.80
CA LYS A 275 -25.55 -24.07 -20.17
C LYS A 275 -26.65 -24.36 -21.19
N ILE A 276 -27.68 -25.11 -20.79
CA ILE A 276 -28.83 -25.41 -21.64
C ILE A 276 -29.71 -24.16 -21.83
N LYS A 277 -30.02 -23.43 -20.74
CA LYS A 277 -30.91 -22.26 -20.78
C LYS A 277 -30.23 -20.99 -21.32
N TRP A 278 -28.91 -20.84 -21.12
CA TRP A 278 -28.12 -19.66 -21.49
C TRP A 278 -26.80 -20.05 -22.20
N PRO A 279 -26.87 -20.70 -23.37
CA PRO A 279 -25.67 -21.21 -24.07
C PRO A 279 -24.70 -20.09 -24.48
N ALA A 280 -25.21 -18.90 -24.78
CA ALA A 280 -24.39 -17.75 -25.18
C ALA A 280 -23.38 -17.33 -24.10
N LEU A 281 -23.65 -17.55 -22.81
CA LEU A 281 -22.70 -17.26 -21.70
C LEU A 281 -21.39 -18.03 -21.80
N PHE A 282 -21.39 -19.16 -22.51
CA PHE A 282 -20.24 -20.05 -22.64
C PHE A 282 -19.45 -19.81 -23.93
N THR A 283 -19.71 -18.69 -24.62
CA THR A 283 -18.93 -18.24 -25.78
C THR A 283 -17.81 -17.31 -25.33
N GLU A 284 -16.66 -17.36 -26.00
CA GLU A 284 -15.47 -16.57 -25.65
C GLU A 284 -15.74 -15.06 -25.60
N GLN A 285 -16.53 -14.56 -26.56
CA GLN A 285 -16.92 -13.15 -26.64
C GLN A 285 -17.79 -12.72 -25.45
N GLN A 286 -18.80 -13.51 -25.08
CA GLN A 286 -19.65 -13.21 -23.92
C GLN A 286 -18.91 -13.35 -22.60
N VAL A 287 -17.97 -14.30 -22.48
CA VAL A 287 -17.10 -14.42 -21.31
C VAL A 287 -16.22 -13.17 -21.18
N SER A 288 -15.67 -12.66 -22.28
CA SER A 288 -14.89 -11.41 -22.27
C SER A 288 -15.75 -10.21 -21.88
N VAL A 289 -16.92 -10.02 -22.50
CA VAL A 289 -17.83 -8.90 -22.22
C VAL A 289 -18.36 -8.94 -20.78
N PHE A 290 -18.71 -10.12 -20.27
CA PHE A 290 -19.11 -10.31 -18.88
C PHE A 290 -17.99 -9.89 -17.91
N ASN A 291 -16.73 -10.26 -18.22
CA ASN A 291 -15.57 -9.92 -17.40
C ASN A 291 -15.13 -8.44 -17.52
N GLN A 292 -15.38 -7.81 -18.66
CA GLN A 292 -14.86 -6.47 -19.01
C GLN A 292 -15.85 -5.35 -18.68
N GLY A 293 -17.16 -5.58 -18.85
CA GLY A 293 -18.22 -4.63 -18.55
C GLY A 293 -18.77 -4.73 -17.12
N TYR A 294 -18.74 -5.92 -16.52
CA TYR A 294 -19.38 -6.19 -15.24
C TYR A 294 -18.34 -6.74 -14.27
N ARG A 295 -17.73 -5.82 -13.54
CA ARG A 295 -16.66 -6.04 -12.56
C ARG A 295 -17.14 -6.77 -11.29
N LEU A 296 -17.96 -7.79 -11.46
CA LEU A 296 -18.39 -8.73 -10.45
C LEU A 296 -17.70 -10.06 -10.75
N VAL A 297 -16.84 -10.47 -9.80
CA VAL A 297 -16.29 -11.84 -9.57
C VAL A 297 -14.77 -12.04 -9.79
N ILE A 298 -14.03 -11.28 -10.61
CA ILE A 298 -12.59 -11.57 -10.86
C ILE A 298 -11.67 -10.43 -10.43
N CYS A 299 -11.52 -10.16 -9.13
CA CYS A 299 -10.49 -9.22 -8.65
C CYS A 299 -9.66 -9.73 -7.45
N SER A 300 -9.68 -11.03 -7.14
CA SER A 300 -9.02 -11.53 -5.92
C SER A 300 -8.05 -12.70 -6.11
N PHE A 301 -7.59 -13.03 -7.33
CA PHE A 301 -6.76 -14.23 -7.54
C PHE A 301 -5.36 -14.01 -8.15
N ASN A 302 -4.88 -12.77 -8.25
CA ASN A 302 -3.47 -12.50 -8.57
C ASN A 302 -2.59 -12.45 -7.31
N PHE A 303 -2.65 -13.49 -6.49
CA PHE A 303 -1.69 -13.69 -5.41
C PHE A 303 -1.08 -15.09 -5.52
N GLY A 304 0.12 -15.16 -6.09
CA GLY A 304 1.13 -16.14 -5.67
C GLY A 304 1.11 -17.55 -6.27
N PHE A 305 0.46 -17.82 -7.40
CA PHE A 305 0.68 -19.09 -8.11
C PHE A 305 1.17 -18.82 -9.53
N GLY A 306 2.48 -18.99 -9.73
CA GLY A 306 3.07 -19.08 -11.07
C GLY A 306 2.54 -20.32 -11.77
N VAL A 307 1.49 -20.15 -12.58
CA VAL A 307 0.94 -21.22 -13.41
C VAL A 307 1.08 -20.81 -14.87
N ASN A 308 1.79 -21.65 -15.62
CA ASN A 308 2.06 -21.53 -17.05
C ASN A 308 0.78 -21.32 -17.88
N SER A 309 0.98 -20.67 -19.01
CA SER A 309 0.03 -20.04 -19.95
C SER A 309 -1.03 -20.93 -20.62
N ASN A 310 -1.32 -22.14 -20.12
CA ASN A 310 -2.25 -23.09 -20.78
C ASN A 310 -3.51 -23.44 -19.95
N VAL A 311 -3.90 -22.63 -18.97
CA VAL A 311 -5.13 -22.86 -18.16
C VAL A 311 -6.18 -21.76 -18.36
N TYR A 312 -6.20 -21.13 -19.53
CA TYR A 312 -7.14 -20.04 -19.84
C TYR A 312 -8.56 -20.50 -20.22
N THR A 313 -8.86 -21.81 -20.22
CA THR A 313 -10.14 -22.33 -20.69
C THR A 313 -11.12 -22.79 -19.61
N LYS A 314 -10.89 -22.54 -18.31
CA LYS A 314 -11.81 -23.09 -17.29
C LYS A 314 -11.83 -22.37 -15.93
N LEU A 315 -12.02 -21.05 -15.88
CA LEU A 315 -12.03 -20.33 -14.59
C LEU A 315 -13.06 -19.19 -14.54
N SER A 316 -14.32 -19.51 -14.21
CA SER A 316 -15.34 -18.52 -13.84
C SER A 316 -16.09 -18.84 -12.54
N TRP A 317 -15.41 -19.28 -11.47
CA TRP A 317 -16.10 -19.60 -10.20
C TRP A 317 -15.25 -19.26 -8.97
N ILE A 318 -14.77 -18.02 -8.88
CA ILE A 318 -13.73 -17.62 -7.90
C ILE A 318 -14.31 -17.24 -6.53
N ASN A 319 -15.59 -16.87 -6.40
CA ASN A 319 -16.11 -16.45 -5.09
C ASN A 319 -16.42 -17.61 -4.12
N ASN A 320 -16.80 -18.80 -4.62
CA ASN A 320 -17.16 -19.93 -3.76
C ASN A 320 -16.01 -20.89 -3.47
N ILE A 321 -14.96 -20.90 -4.31
CA ILE A 321 -13.67 -21.53 -4.00
C ILE A 321 -13.06 -20.89 -2.75
N VAL A 322 -13.28 -19.58 -2.50
CA VAL A 322 -12.82 -18.93 -1.26
C VAL A 322 -13.47 -19.57 -0.03
N SER A 323 -14.74 -20.00 -0.06
CA SER A 323 -15.38 -20.67 1.09
C SER A 323 -14.81 -22.07 1.34
N LEU A 324 -14.60 -22.87 0.29
CA LEU A 324 -13.96 -24.18 0.34
C LEU A 324 -12.49 -24.08 0.81
N LEU A 325 -11.77 -23.06 0.33
CA LEU A 325 -10.41 -22.76 0.75
C LEU A 325 -10.36 -22.29 2.21
N THR A 326 -11.31 -21.48 2.67
CA THR A 326 -11.39 -21.02 4.07
C THR A 326 -11.64 -22.20 5.01
N LEU A 327 -12.48 -23.17 4.61
CA LEU A 327 -12.67 -24.42 5.34
C LEU A 327 -11.39 -25.30 5.33
N SER A 328 -10.65 -25.31 4.22
CA SER A 328 -9.38 -26.07 4.09
C SER A 328 -8.20 -25.42 4.82
N CYS A 329 -8.25 -24.11 5.08
CA CYS A 329 -7.24 -23.36 5.81
C CYS A 329 -7.18 -23.75 7.29
N HIS A 330 -8.26 -24.32 7.84
CA HIS A 330 -8.29 -24.84 9.22
C HIS A 330 -7.69 -26.24 9.36
N LEU A 331 -7.31 -26.88 8.25
CA LEU A 331 -6.66 -28.19 8.27
C LEU A 331 -5.14 -28.02 8.13
N SER A 332 -4.39 -28.60 9.07
CA SER A 332 -2.92 -28.58 9.14
C SER A 332 -2.25 -29.47 8.08
N TYR A 333 -2.68 -29.41 6.82
CA TYR A 333 -2.13 -30.23 5.73
C TYR A 333 -1.18 -29.46 4.81
N PRO A 334 -0.23 -30.15 4.14
CA PRO A 334 0.60 -29.63 3.05
C PRO A 334 -0.22 -29.07 1.87
N SER A 335 0.40 -28.21 1.07
CA SER A 335 -0.27 -27.46 0.00
C SER A 335 -0.88 -28.35 -1.09
N GLU A 336 -0.24 -29.47 -1.44
CA GLU A 336 -0.75 -30.41 -2.44
C GLU A 336 -2.04 -31.12 -1.97
N MET A 337 -2.12 -31.51 -0.68
CA MET A 337 -3.32 -32.14 -0.13
C MET A 337 -4.50 -31.18 -0.07
N LYS A 338 -4.27 -29.91 0.29
CA LYS A 338 -5.31 -28.86 0.28
C LYS A 338 -5.90 -28.69 -1.13
N ARG A 339 -5.04 -28.71 -2.15
CA ARG A 339 -5.44 -28.65 -3.56
C ARG A 339 -6.27 -29.87 -3.96
N ALA A 340 -5.84 -31.08 -3.60
CA ALA A 340 -6.56 -32.31 -3.92
C ALA A 340 -7.95 -32.38 -3.26
N VAL A 341 -8.07 -32.01 -1.98
CA VAL A 341 -9.34 -31.98 -1.25
C VAL A 341 -10.31 -30.97 -1.84
N THR A 342 -9.81 -29.78 -2.21
CA THR A 342 -10.62 -28.73 -2.83
C THR A 342 -11.16 -29.19 -4.18
N LEU A 343 -10.31 -29.81 -5.01
CA LEU A 343 -10.71 -30.35 -6.32
C LEU A 343 -11.72 -31.50 -6.22
N ARG A 344 -11.56 -32.39 -5.21
CA ARG A 344 -12.50 -33.51 -4.98
C ARG A 344 -13.87 -33.07 -4.48
N ARG A 345 -13.96 -31.95 -3.76
CA ARG A 345 -15.23 -31.40 -3.24
C ARG A 345 -15.96 -30.51 -4.24
N LEU A 346 -15.28 -30.06 -5.29
CA LEU A 346 -15.83 -29.15 -6.29
C LEU A 346 -17.08 -29.70 -7.01
N PRO A 347 -17.14 -30.98 -7.45
CA PRO A 347 -18.33 -31.49 -8.14
C PRO A 347 -19.55 -31.55 -7.22
N TYR A 348 -19.39 -32.01 -5.97
CA TYR A 348 -20.46 -32.04 -4.97
C TYR A 348 -21.00 -30.65 -4.65
N PHE A 349 -20.14 -29.64 -4.65
CA PHE A 349 -20.53 -28.25 -4.42
C PHE A 349 -21.26 -27.62 -5.62
N LEU A 350 -20.92 -28.05 -6.83
CA LEU A 350 -21.58 -27.62 -8.07
C LEU A 350 -22.82 -28.43 -8.41
N SER A 351 -23.22 -29.37 -7.53
CA SER A 351 -24.28 -30.36 -7.79
C SER A 351 -24.03 -31.16 -9.08
N GLU A 352 -22.76 -31.39 -9.42
CA GLU A 352 -22.31 -32.15 -10.58
C GLU A 352 -21.85 -33.56 -10.18
N ASP A 353 -21.96 -34.51 -11.12
CA ASP A 353 -21.46 -35.87 -10.94
C ASP A 353 -19.91 -35.89 -10.86
N PRO A 354 -19.31 -36.31 -9.73
CA PRO A 354 -17.86 -36.33 -9.53
C PRO A 354 -17.14 -37.34 -10.43
N SER A 355 -17.85 -38.33 -10.98
CA SER A 355 -17.30 -39.44 -11.75
C SER A 355 -16.52 -39.00 -12.99
N ARG A 356 -16.87 -37.84 -13.56
CA ARG A 356 -16.21 -37.28 -14.76
C ARG A 356 -15.06 -36.33 -14.46
N PHE A 357 -14.93 -35.89 -13.21
CA PHE A 357 -13.98 -34.84 -12.82
C PHE A 357 -12.66 -35.40 -12.29
N LEU A 358 -12.70 -36.60 -11.72
CA LEU A 358 -11.55 -37.29 -11.14
C LEU A 358 -11.19 -38.50 -12.01
N GLY A 359 -10.27 -38.32 -12.96
CA GLY A 359 -9.53 -39.46 -13.48
C GLY A 359 -8.65 -40.00 -12.36
N THR A 360 -8.94 -41.19 -11.85
CA THR A 360 -8.12 -41.84 -10.82
C THR A 360 -6.75 -42.18 -11.42
N ALA A 361 -5.74 -41.37 -11.13
CA ALA A 361 -4.37 -41.84 -11.19
C ALA A 361 -4.15 -42.67 -9.93
N GLU A 362 -4.14 -43.99 -10.06
CA GLU A 362 -3.63 -44.88 -9.02
C GLU A 362 -2.16 -44.53 -8.79
N VAL A 363 -1.87 -43.88 -7.66
CA VAL A 363 -0.51 -43.78 -7.16
C VAL A 363 -0.32 -44.98 -6.25
N SER A 364 0.35 -46.00 -6.77
CA SER A 364 0.81 -47.15 -5.99
C SER A 364 1.67 -46.65 -4.83
N LEU A 365 1.13 -46.72 -3.62
CA LEU A 365 1.89 -46.55 -2.39
C LEU A 365 2.81 -47.77 -2.25
N ILE A 366 4.09 -47.59 -2.60
CA ILE A 366 5.14 -48.49 -2.16
C ILE A 366 5.43 -48.10 -0.70
N LEU A 367 5.23 -49.08 0.19
CA LEU A 367 5.51 -49.05 1.62
C LEU A 367 7.00 -48.82 1.92
#